data_AF-A0A3M0XX49-F1
#
_entry.id   AF-A0A3M0XX49-F1
#
_cell.length_a   1.000
_cell.length_b   1.000
_cell.length_c   1.000
_cell.angle_alpha   90.00
_cell.angle_beta   90.00
_cell.angle_gamma   90.00
#
_symmetry.space_group_name_H-M   'P 1'
#
loop_
_entity.id
_entity.type
_entity.pdbx_description
1 polymer ?
#
loop_
_entity_poly.entity_id
_entity_poly.type
_entity_poly.pdbx_seq_one_letter_code
_entity_poly.pdbx_strand_id
1 'polypeptide(L)'
;MPAQSHPAANGAHERSPSPWTLPLHGAHNPSSLREGTSPGSFALAADIGGPRMFSSPDAPGMPPPSDRTAWDFLPDGWSVESAAPQPDALWLDRGEAVFTTAQGATLRVRFPAGFAPVTQLEWARLGVVTDPMRRVAQREGFLSPEQVRDEVAAGRMIIPANTAHLAHRLDPMCISRAARTKINANMGASPVSSSVEEELEKLDWALRWGADTVMDLSTGGDLDACREAFVRHSPVPIGTVPIYSMIVGRRLEDLDERVILETLEHQAEQGVDYFTIHAGVRRAHLPFVRDRLIGIVSRGGSLLAKWMLDKGRENPMYELWDDICRILRARDVSFSIGDGLRPGGLADATDEAQLRELATLGELTERAWRHGVQVMVEGPGHVPFDQIEYNMKLQRRLCHGAPFYVLGPLVTDMFPGYDHITSAIGATAAAYHGAAMLCYVTPKEHLGLPKKDDVKQGCVAYRIAAHAADVALGIPGSRDRDDALTKARAALNWEKHFELSFDPDYARALHDEDLDVDTDFCAMCGHDWCSVRISKEIQAFASGKDEAYQRLGGRDGSTKGAPARSA
;
A
#
# COMPACT_ATOMS: atom_id res chain seq x y z
N MET A 1 70.69 -27.58 -13.69
CA MET A 1 70.09 -27.43 -12.35
C MET A 1 70.34 -26.02 -11.85
N PRO A 2 69.37 -25.33 -11.23
CA PRO A 2 67.97 -25.25 -11.62
C PRO A 2 67.51 -23.80 -11.81
N ALA A 3 66.49 -23.63 -12.66
CA ALA A 3 65.71 -22.41 -12.77
C ALA A 3 65.03 -22.10 -11.43
N GLN A 4 65.20 -20.88 -10.93
CA GLN A 4 64.42 -20.39 -9.81
C GLN A 4 63.01 -20.05 -10.32
N SER A 5 62.10 -21.01 -10.15
CA SER A 5 60.67 -20.79 -10.25
C SER A 5 60.25 -19.79 -9.16
N HIS A 6 59.90 -18.57 -9.57
CA HIS A 6 59.13 -17.69 -8.69
C HIS A 6 57.76 -18.32 -8.44
N PRO A 7 57.35 -18.54 -7.18
CA PRO A 7 56.02 -19.04 -6.90
C PRO A 7 55.01 -17.96 -7.31
N ALA A 8 54.06 -18.33 -8.17
CA ALA A 8 52.87 -17.53 -8.40
C ALA A 8 52.18 -17.35 -7.03
N ALA A 9 52.26 -16.14 -6.48
CA ALA A 9 51.50 -15.76 -5.31
C ALA A 9 50.03 -15.67 -5.76
N ASN A 10 49.34 -16.80 -5.77
CA ASN A 10 47.88 -16.83 -5.65
C ASN A 10 47.55 -16.32 -4.23
N GLY A 11 47.62 -15.01 -4.07
CA GLY A 11 47.11 -14.31 -2.90
C GLY A 11 45.60 -14.37 -2.92
N ALA A 12 45.05 -15.52 -2.54
CA ALA A 12 43.73 -15.55 -1.94
C ALA A 12 43.84 -14.70 -0.68
N HIS A 13 43.48 -13.42 -0.79
CA HIS A 13 43.30 -12.57 0.37
C HIS A 13 42.27 -13.25 1.26
N GLU A 14 42.73 -13.93 2.32
CA GLU A 14 41.90 -14.32 3.45
C GLU A 14 41.25 -13.03 3.94
N ARG A 15 39.98 -12.82 3.57
CA ARG A 15 39.20 -11.71 4.09
C ARG A 15 39.07 -11.96 5.58
N SER A 16 39.78 -11.16 6.38
CA SER A 16 39.54 -11.11 7.81
C SER A 16 38.02 -11.00 8.06
N PRO A 17 37.43 -11.84 8.92
CA PRO A 17 36.00 -11.76 9.18
C PRO A 17 35.64 -10.35 9.66
N SER A 18 34.55 -9.80 9.11
CA SER A 18 34.04 -8.49 9.49
C SER A 18 33.84 -8.43 11.01
N PRO A 19 34.29 -7.36 11.70
CA PRO A 19 34.02 -7.18 13.13
C PRO A 19 32.54 -6.87 13.42
N TRP A 20 31.73 -6.70 12.38
CA TRP A 20 30.32 -6.32 12.47
C TRP A 20 29.41 -7.50 12.07
N THR A 21 28.39 -7.74 12.89
CA THR A 21 27.29 -8.66 12.58
C THR A 21 26.12 -7.87 12.02
N LEU A 22 25.65 -8.24 10.83
CA LEU A 22 24.48 -7.63 10.20
C LEU A 22 23.17 -8.19 10.81
N PRO A 23 22.13 -7.37 11.01
CA PRO A 23 20.85 -7.80 11.58
C PRO A 23 19.96 -8.47 10.51
N LEU A 24 20.40 -9.62 10.00
CA LEU A 24 19.63 -10.40 9.03
C LEU A 24 18.59 -11.25 9.76
N HIS A 25 17.31 -11.03 9.45
CA HIS A 25 16.17 -11.70 10.11
C HIS A 25 15.41 -12.69 9.21
N GLY A 26 15.98 -13.04 8.05
CA GLY A 26 15.50 -14.10 7.18
C GLY A 26 14.58 -13.67 6.03
N ALA A 27 14.34 -12.37 5.84
CA ALA A 27 13.67 -11.88 4.64
C ALA A 27 14.40 -12.30 3.35
N HIS A 28 13.64 -12.41 2.26
CA HIS A 28 14.21 -12.64 0.95
C HIS A 28 15.08 -11.46 0.51
N ASN A 29 16.03 -11.73 -0.40
CA ASN A 29 16.68 -10.64 -1.11
C ASN A 29 15.64 -10.02 -2.05
N PRO A 30 15.39 -8.69 -1.98
CA PRO A 30 14.42 -8.05 -2.86
C PRO A 30 14.82 -8.07 -4.34
N SER A 31 16.09 -8.35 -4.64
CA SER A 31 16.58 -8.58 -6.01
C SER A 31 16.59 -10.06 -6.35
N SER A 32 15.97 -10.41 -7.46
CA SER A 32 15.92 -11.76 -8.03
C SER A 32 17.30 -12.21 -8.51
N LEU A 33 18.13 -11.28 -8.99
CA LEU A 33 19.47 -11.56 -9.52
C LEU A 33 20.56 -11.53 -8.45
N ARG A 34 20.31 -10.88 -7.31
CA ARG A 34 21.26 -10.72 -6.18
C ARG A 34 22.58 -10.10 -6.60
N GLU A 35 22.53 -9.13 -7.50
CA GLU A 35 23.73 -8.46 -8.00
C GLU A 35 24.22 -7.40 -7.00
N GLY A 36 25.52 -7.11 -7.08
CA GLY A 36 26.18 -6.18 -6.16
C GLY A 36 26.56 -6.81 -4.80
N THR A 37 26.77 -5.97 -3.80
CA THR A 37 27.29 -6.37 -2.47
C THR A 37 26.30 -6.14 -1.33
N SER A 38 25.05 -5.76 -1.64
CA SER A 38 24.01 -5.59 -0.63
C SER A 38 23.70 -6.93 0.05
N PRO A 39 23.63 -6.98 1.39
CA PRO A 39 23.36 -8.22 2.13
C PRO A 39 21.89 -8.68 2.04
N GLY A 40 21.00 -7.88 1.41
CA GLY A 40 19.56 -8.16 1.33
C GLY A 40 18.76 -7.30 2.30
N SER A 41 17.55 -7.76 2.63
CA SER A 41 16.63 -7.07 3.54
C SER A 41 16.88 -7.46 5.01
N PHE A 42 16.65 -6.51 5.92
CA PHE A 42 16.65 -6.72 7.37
C PHE A 42 15.23 -6.96 7.93
N ALA A 43 14.25 -7.19 7.07
CA ALA A 43 12.91 -7.60 7.48
C ALA A 43 12.89 -9.04 8.00
N LEU A 44 11.80 -9.40 8.67
CA LEU A 44 11.56 -10.78 9.08
C LEU A 44 11.34 -11.68 7.85
N ALA A 45 11.62 -12.97 7.99
CA ALA A 45 11.20 -13.96 7.00
C ALA A 45 9.70 -13.82 6.69
N ALA A 46 9.35 -13.93 5.40
CA ALA A 46 7.97 -13.82 4.96
C ALA A 46 7.12 -14.94 5.54
N ASP A 47 5.94 -14.59 6.05
CA ASP A 47 4.99 -15.48 6.72
C ASP A 47 3.62 -15.43 6.02
N ILE A 48 3.60 -15.75 4.73
CA ILE A 48 2.36 -15.77 3.91
C ILE A 48 1.45 -16.92 4.36
N GLY A 49 0.22 -16.62 4.74
CA GLY A 49 -0.67 -17.52 5.47
C GLY A 49 -0.73 -17.25 6.97
N GLY A 50 0.30 -16.62 7.53
CA GLY A 50 0.40 -16.30 8.94
C GLY A 50 0.12 -14.83 9.25
N PRO A 51 0.12 -14.44 10.54
CA PRO A 51 -0.26 -13.10 10.97
C PRO A 51 0.79 -12.03 10.64
N ARG A 52 2.02 -12.42 10.29
CA ARG A 52 3.10 -11.46 9.99
C ARG A 52 3.19 -11.11 8.52
N MET A 53 2.89 -12.00 7.58
CA MET A 53 3.05 -11.77 6.13
C MET A 53 4.44 -11.18 5.82
N PHE A 54 4.54 -10.07 5.09
CA PHE A 54 5.75 -9.24 5.10
C PHE A 54 5.72 -8.28 6.29
N SER A 55 6.79 -8.26 7.10
CA SER A 55 6.84 -7.45 8.33
C SER A 55 8.26 -6.98 8.65
N SER A 56 8.37 -5.72 9.06
CA SER A 56 9.52 -5.26 9.85
C SER A 56 9.71 -6.11 11.12
N PRO A 57 10.93 -6.17 11.69
CA PRO A 57 11.11 -6.50 13.10
C PRO A 57 10.29 -5.53 13.96
N ASP A 58 9.86 -6.00 15.13
CA ASP A 58 9.09 -5.19 16.07
C ASP A 58 10.05 -4.59 17.12
N ALA A 59 9.94 -3.29 17.40
CA ALA A 59 10.63 -2.68 18.53
C ALA A 59 10.14 -3.26 19.88
N PRO A 60 10.96 -3.24 20.94
CA PRO A 60 10.55 -3.73 22.25
C PRO A 60 9.26 -3.06 22.75
N GLY A 61 8.29 -3.85 23.20
CA GLY A 61 7.01 -3.36 23.75
C GLY A 61 5.91 -3.13 22.72
N MET A 62 6.17 -3.35 21.43
CA MET A 62 5.12 -3.23 20.40
C MET A 62 4.03 -4.31 20.54
N PRO A 63 2.76 -3.98 20.23
CA PRO A 63 1.67 -4.95 20.28
C PRO A 63 1.94 -6.18 19.39
N PRO A 64 1.77 -7.41 19.91
CA PRO A 64 1.91 -8.59 19.08
C PRO A 64 0.72 -8.72 18.12
N PRO A 65 0.88 -9.44 17.00
CA PRO A 65 -0.23 -9.72 16.09
C PRO A 65 -1.43 -10.36 16.79
N SER A 66 -2.60 -10.28 16.16
CA SER A 66 -3.80 -10.99 16.61
C SER A 66 -3.68 -12.49 16.33
N ASP A 67 -4.23 -13.32 17.21
CA ASP A 67 -4.35 -14.77 17.00
C ASP A 67 -5.64 -15.13 16.23
N ARG A 68 -6.50 -14.13 15.98
CA ARG A 68 -7.78 -14.29 15.29
C ARG A 68 -7.70 -13.77 13.86
N THR A 69 -8.55 -14.32 13.00
CA THR A 69 -8.73 -13.95 11.59
C THR A 69 -10.22 -13.94 11.26
N ALA A 70 -10.59 -13.64 10.02
CA ALA A 70 -11.97 -13.74 9.59
C ALA A 70 -12.57 -15.15 9.79
N TRP A 71 -11.77 -16.22 9.88
CA TRP A 71 -12.27 -17.56 10.21
C TRP A 71 -12.89 -17.68 11.60
N ASP A 72 -12.57 -16.77 12.54
CA ASP A 72 -13.16 -16.71 13.88
C ASP A 72 -14.51 -15.96 13.92
N PHE A 73 -14.92 -15.41 12.77
CA PHE A 73 -16.08 -14.53 12.59
C PHE A 73 -16.91 -14.99 11.39
N LEU A 74 -17.33 -16.24 11.44
CA LEU A 74 -18.16 -16.83 10.40
C LEU A 74 -19.63 -16.37 10.51
N PRO A 75 -20.37 -16.35 9.39
CA PRO A 75 -21.82 -16.11 9.41
C PRO A 75 -22.59 -17.15 10.23
N ASP A 76 -23.81 -16.81 10.63
CA ASP A 76 -24.68 -17.76 11.32
C ASP A 76 -24.91 -19.04 10.49
N GLY A 77 -24.78 -20.19 11.15
CA GLY A 77 -24.90 -21.50 10.51
C GLY A 77 -23.66 -21.98 9.75
N TRP A 78 -22.55 -21.22 9.78
CA TRP A 78 -21.27 -21.66 9.24
C TRP A 78 -20.37 -22.27 10.31
N SER A 79 -19.53 -23.23 9.90
CA SER A 79 -18.44 -23.75 10.73
C SER A 79 -17.25 -24.18 9.87
N VAL A 80 -16.05 -24.18 10.47
CA VAL A 80 -14.81 -24.65 9.83
C VAL A 80 -14.10 -25.60 10.78
N GLU A 81 -13.59 -26.72 10.24
CA GLU A 81 -12.77 -27.68 10.95
C GLU A 81 -11.60 -28.16 10.08
N SER A 82 -10.52 -28.61 10.70
CA SER A 82 -9.48 -29.35 10.00
C SER A 82 -10.00 -30.74 9.63
N ALA A 83 -9.71 -31.19 8.42
CA ALA A 83 -10.10 -32.50 7.91
C ALA A 83 -8.87 -33.31 7.48
N ALA A 84 -9.04 -34.62 7.33
CA ALA A 84 -8.03 -35.48 6.72
C ALA A 84 -7.84 -35.09 5.23
N PRO A 85 -6.63 -35.25 4.67
CA PRO A 85 -6.37 -34.96 3.26
C PRO A 85 -7.35 -35.68 2.33
N GLN A 86 -8.05 -34.92 1.50
CA GLN A 86 -9.00 -35.42 0.51
C GLN A 86 -9.10 -34.44 -0.66
N PRO A 87 -9.60 -34.89 -1.83
CA PRO A 87 -9.76 -33.99 -2.99
C PRO A 87 -10.67 -32.80 -2.68
N ASP A 88 -10.33 -31.65 -3.26
CA ASP A 88 -11.13 -30.44 -3.18
C ASP A 88 -12.51 -30.69 -3.79
N ALA A 89 -13.55 -30.27 -3.09
CA ALA A 89 -14.95 -30.44 -3.50
C ALA A 89 -15.86 -29.38 -2.86
N LEU A 90 -16.87 -28.95 -3.62
CA LEU A 90 -17.89 -28.00 -3.18
C LEU A 90 -19.28 -28.56 -3.49
N TRP A 91 -20.14 -28.61 -2.47
CA TRP A 91 -21.52 -29.08 -2.55
C TRP A 91 -22.46 -28.03 -1.95
N LEU A 92 -22.91 -27.09 -2.78
CA LEU A 92 -23.81 -26.01 -2.37
C LEU A 92 -25.17 -26.51 -1.88
N ASP A 93 -25.68 -27.58 -2.49
CA ASP A 93 -26.94 -28.25 -2.12
C ASP A 93 -26.90 -28.89 -0.74
N ARG A 94 -25.70 -29.34 -0.31
CA ARG A 94 -25.45 -29.96 0.99
C ARG A 94 -24.89 -29.00 2.03
N GLY A 95 -24.47 -27.81 1.61
CA GLY A 95 -23.88 -26.84 2.52
C GLY A 95 -22.49 -27.27 3.01
N GLU A 96 -21.67 -27.85 2.14
CA GLU A 96 -20.34 -28.35 2.52
C GLU A 96 -19.29 -28.04 1.44
N ALA A 97 -18.10 -27.60 1.87
CA ALA A 97 -16.91 -27.45 1.05
C ALA A 97 -15.73 -28.11 1.75
N VAL A 98 -14.85 -28.77 0.99
CA VAL A 98 -13.57 -29.25 1.48
C VAL A 98 -12.49 -28.84 0.49
N PHE A 99 -11.41 -28.26 0.99
CA PHE A 99 -10.31 -27.81 0.14
C PHE A 99 -8.99 -27.76 0.91
N THR A 100 -7.88 -27.74 0.17
CA THR A 100 -6.53 -27.65 0.74
C THR A 100 -5.99 -26.22 0.63
N THR A 101 -5.49 -25.66 1.74
CA THR A 101 -4.81 -24.35 1.78
C THR A 101 -3.44 -24.42 1.10
N ALA A 102 -2.89 -23.26 0.74
CA ALA A 102 -1.54 -23.13 0.21
C ALA A 102 -0.46 -23.65 1.17
N GLN A 103 -0.75 -23.66 2.48
CA GLN A 103 0.13 -24.23 3.51
C GLN A 103 -0.08 -25.74 3.71
N GLY A 104 -0.96 -26.38 2.92
CA GLY A 104 -1.20 -27.83 2.93
C GLY A 104 -2.20 -28.32 3.97
N ALA A 105 -2.92 -27.43 4.66
CA ALA A 105 -3.97 -27.81 5.58
C ALA A 105 -5.28 -28.07 4.83
N THR A 106 -5.92 -29.21 5.05
CA THR A 106 -7.26 -29.48 4.50
C THR A 106 -8.32 -28.96 5.46
N LEU A 107 -9.18 -28.07 4.96
CA LEU A 107 -10.30 -27.49 5.70
C LEU A 107 -11.61 -28.08 5.22
N ARG A 108 -12.52 -28.40 6.14
CA ARG A 108 -13.93 -28.65 5.86
C ARG A 108 -14.74 -27.48 6.39
N VAL A 109 -15.51 -26.85 5.51
CA VAL A 109 -16.41 -25.76 5.83
C VAL A 109 -17.85 -26.23 5.64
N ARG A 110 -18.68 -26.05 6.66
CA ARG A 110 -20.13 -26.28 6.59
C ARG A 110 -20.85 -24.94 6.59
N PHE A 111 -21.94 -24.83 5.84
CA PHE A 111 -22.74 -23.62 5.67
C PHE A 111 -24.20 -23.97 5.35
N PRO A 112 -25.15 -23.02 5.42
CA PRO A 112 -26.55 -23.29 5.09
C PRO A 112 -26.71 -23.84 3.65
N ALA A 113 -27.47 -24.93 3.52
CA ALA A 113 -27.78 -25.53 2.21
C ALA A 113 -28.46 -24.52 1.28
N GLY A 114 -28.00 -24.43 0.03
CA GLY A 114 -28.50 -23.47 -0.95
C GLY A 114 -27.93 -22.06 -0.83
N PHE A 115 -26.92 -21.83 0.03
CA PHE A 115 -26.21 -20.55 0.10
C PHE A 115 -25.60 -20.17 -1.26
N ALA A 116 -25.79 -18.92 -1.67
CA ALA A 116 -25.23 -18.35 -2.89
C ALA A 116 -24.10 -17.36 -2.55
N PRO A 117 -22.82 -17.73 -2.76
CA PRO A 117 -21.70 -16.81 -2.59
C PRO A 117 -21.75 -15.68 -3.63
N VAL A 118 -21.46 -14.46 -3.19
CA VAL A 118 -21.36 -13.27 -4.03
C VAL A 118 -19.97 -12.68 -3.91
N THR A 119 -19.48 -12.48 -2.69
CA THR A 119 -18.25 -11.72 -2.44
C THR A 119 -16.99 -12.56 -2.60
N GLN A 120 -15.84 -11.92 -2.89
CA GLN A 120 -14.56 -12.65 -2.90
C GLN A 120 -14.27 -13.35 -1.57
N LEU A 121 -14.66 -12.77 -0.42
CA LEU A 121 -14.51 -13.39 0.89
C LEU A 121 -15.33 -14.69 1.01
N GLU A 122 -16.56 -14.69 0.52
CA GLU A 122 -17.42 -15.87 0.53
C GLU A 122 -16.88 -16.97 -0.40
N TRP A 123 -16.51 -16.62 -1.63
CA TRP A 123 -15.89 -17.57 -2.56
C TRP A 123 -14.60 -18.17 -1.99
N ALA A 124 -13.75 -17.34 -1.37
CA ALA A 124 -12.51 -17.78 -0.76
C ALA A 124 -12.74 -18.77 0.39
N ARG A 125 -13.72 -18.50 1.25
CA ARG A 125 -14.10 -19.40 2.36
C ARG A 125 -14.72 -20.72 1.90
N LEU A 126 -15.18 -20.79 0.65
CA LEU A 126 -15.65 -22.03 0.01
C LEU A 126 -14.52 -22.77 -0.73
N GLY A 127 -13.27 -22.31 -0.62
CA GLY A 127 -12.12 -22.95 -1.27
C GLY A 127 -11.95 -22.59 -2.74
N VAL A 128 -12.80 -21.71 -3.28
CA VAL A 128 -12.84 -21.37 -4.70
C VAL A 128 -11.84 -20.27 -5.02
N VAL A 129 -10.95 -20.54 -5.98
CA VAL A 129 -10.08 -19.54 -6.60
C VAL A 129 -10.84 -18.92 -7.78
N THR A 130 -11.31 -17.68 -7.60
CA THR A 130 -12.04 -16.91 -8.62
C THR A 130 -11.11 -16.31 -9.67
N ASP A 131 -11.66 -15.82 -10.79
CA ASP A 131 -10.89 -15.12 -11.82
C ASP A 131 -10.19 -13.85 -11.27
N PRO A 132 -10.83 -12.99 -10.46
CA PRO A 132 -10.14 -11.91 -9.75
C PRO A 132 -8.93 -12.38 -8.93
N MET A 133 -9.03 -13.50 -8.20
CA MET A 133 -7.90 -14.03 -7.42
C MET A 133 -6.75 -14.50 -8.32
N ARG A 134 -7.05 -15.16 -9.44
CA ARG A 134 -6.02 -15.55 -10.44
C ARG A 134 -5.35 -14.34 -11.04
N ARG A 135 -6.12 -13.29 -11.36
CA ARG A 135 -5.60 -12.04 -11.91
C ARG A 135 -4.67 -11.34 -10.92
N VAL A 136 -5.05 -11.28 -9.64
CA VAL A 136 -4.21 -10.75 -8.56
C VAL A 136 -2.88 -11.51 -8.47
N ALA A 137 -2.92 -12.84 -8.43
CA ALA A 137 -1.71 -13.67 -8.37
C ALA A 137 -0.78 -13.40 -9.56
N GLN A 138 -1.35 -13.25 -10.77
CA GLN A 138 -0.59 -12.90 -11.97
C GLN A 138 0.06 -11.51 -11.87
N ARG A 139 -0.64 -10.50 -11.33
CA ARG A 139 -0.13 -9.13 -11.20
C ARG A 139 1.00 -9.01 -10.19
N GLU A 140 0.87 -9.68 -9.04
CA GLU A 140 1.91 -9.67 -8.00
C GLU A 140 3.12 -10.50 -8.43
N GLY A 141 2.91 -11.63 -9.11
CA GLY A 141 3.95 -12.45 -9.74
C GLY A 141 4.75 -13.34 -8.78
N PHE A 142 4.61 -13.15 -7.46
CA PHE A 142 5.24 -13.97 -6.42
C PHE A 142 4.23 -14.68 -5.49
N LEU A 143 2.92 -14.48 -5.69
CA LEU A 143 1.85 -15.17 -4.97
C LEU A 143 1.19 -16.22 -5.86
N SER A 144 0.85 -17.38 -5.30
CA SER A 144 -0.03 -18.33 -5.97
C SER A 144 -1.51 -17.92 -5.83
N PRO A 145 -2.40 -18.35 -6.73
CA PRO A 145 -3.84 -18.10 -6.59
C PRO A 145 -4.43 -18.64 -5.27
N GLU A 146 -3.90 -19.74 -4.74
CA GLU A 146 -4.30 -20.32 -3.47
C GLU A 146 -3.83 -19.46 -2.28
N GLN A 147 -2.62 -18.88 -2.35
CA GLN A 147 -2.17 -17.93 -1.33
C GLN A 147 -3.05 -16.68 -1.31
N VAL A 148 -3.45 -16.17 -2.48
CA VAL A 148 -4.41 -15.06 -2.60
C VAL A 148 -5.75 -15.45 -1.98
N ARG A 149 -6.31 -16.61 -2.35
CA ARG A 149 -7.55 -17.13 -1.77
C ARG A 149 -7.47 -17.21 -0.25
N ASP A 150 -6.41 -17.78 0.29
CA ASP A 150 -6.28 -18.01 1.73
C ASP A 150 -6.18 -16.69 2.53
N GLU A 151 -5.46 -15.70 2.01
CA GLU A 151 -5.40 -14.37 2.62
C GLU A 151 -6.74 -13.63 2.55
N VAL A 152 -7.49 -13.79 1.44
CA VAL A 152 -8.86 -13.25 1.32
C VAL A 152 -9.78 -13.96 2.32
N ALA A 153 -9.73 -15.29 2.41
CA ALA A 153 -10.57 -16.07 3.33
C ALA A 153 -10.30 -15.74 4.81
N ALA A 154 -9.04 -15.41 5.14
CA ALA A 154 -8.61 -14.97 6.46
C ALA A 154 -8.92 -13.48 6.75
N GLY A 155 -9.42 -12.72 5.77
CA GLY A 155 -9.74 -11.30 5.88
C GLY A 155 -8.51 -10.38 5.93
N ARG A 156 -7.32 -10.88 5.59
CA ARG A 156 -6.07 -10.11 5.58
C ARG A 156 -5.70 -9.60 4.19
N MET A 157 -6.52 -9.92 3.20
CA MET A 157 -6.50 -9.37 1.86
C MET A 157 -7.92 -9.05 1.42
N ILE A 158 -8.08 -7.95 0.71
CA ILE A 158 -9.31 -7.66 -0.03
C ILE A 158 -9.02 -7.51 -1.51
N ILE A 159 -10.03 -7.79 -2.33
CA ILE A 159 -10.08 -7.53 -3.76
C ILE A 159 -11.34 -6.70 -4.00
N PRO A 160 -11.24 -5.36 -3.97
CA PRO A 160 -12.38 -4.47 -4.18
C PRO A 160 -12.81 -4.57 -5.65
N ALA A 161 -13.86 -5.35 -5.90
CA ALA A 161 -14.27 -5.74 -7.23
C ALA A 161 -15.79 -5.87 -7.30
N ASN A 162 -16.46 -4.72 -7.30
CA ASN A 162 -17.91 -4.69 -7.39
C ASN A 162 -18.35 -5.38 -8.69
N THR A 163 -19.34 -6.27 -8.58
CA THR A 163 -19.88 -7.04 -9.71
C THR A 163 -20.34 -6.18 -10.89
N ALA A 164 -20.82 -4.96 -10.65
CA ALA A 164 -21.20 -4.01 -11.70
C ALA A 164 -19.96 -3.39 -12.39
N HIS A 165 -18.89 -3.10 -11.65
CA HIS A 165 -17.65 -2.58 -12.22
C HIS A 165 -16.83 -3.66 -12.96
N LEU A 166 -16.87 -4.91 -12.48
CA LEU A 166 -16.31 -6.07 -13.17
C LEU A 166 -16.92 -6.28 -14.57
N ALA A 167 -18.15 -5.81 -14.81
CA ALA A 167 -18.78 -5.83 -16.13
C ALA A 167 -18.24 -4.73 -17.07
N HIS A 168 -17.33 -3.87 -16.60
CA HIS A 168 -16.71 -2.79 -17.35
C HIS A 168 -15.20 -3.04 -17.54
N ARG A 169 -14.35 -2.10 -17.11
CA ARG A 169 -12.91 -2.09 -17.40
C ARG A 169 -12.03 -2.49 -16.23
N LEU A 170 -12.63 -2.76 -15.07
CA LEU A 170 -11.90 -3.10 -13.86
C LEU A 170 -10.93 -4.26 -14.11
N ASP A 171 -9.66 -4.01 -13.83
CA ASP A 171 -8.59 -4.99 -13.82
C ASP A 171 -8.28 -5.35 -12.35
N PRO A 172 -8.77 -6.49 -11.84
CA PRO A 172 -8.72 -6.79 -10.41
C PRO A 172 -7.32 -6.71 -9.81
N MET A 173 -7.25 -6.07 -8.64
CA MET A 173 -6.06 -5.91 -7.82
C MET A 173 -6.40 -6.22 -6.36
N CYS A 174 -5.40 -6.46 -5.52
CA CYS A 174 -5.61 -6.71 -4.10
C CYS A 174 -4.98 -5.65 -3.21
N ILE A 175 -5.51 -5.51 -2.00
CA ILE A 175 -4.93 -4.69 -0.93
C ILE A 175 -4.62 -5.63 0.25
N SER A 176 -3.33 -5.78 0.57
CA SER A 176 -2.85 -6.66 1.65
C SER A 176 -1.39 -6.38 2.00
N ARG A 177 -0.99 -6.73 3.22
CA ARG A 177 0.43 -6.80 3.62
C ARG A 177 1.16 -8.02 3.04
N ALA A 178 0.44 -8.97 2.45
CA ALA A 178 1.00 -10.11 1.72
C ALA A 178 1.37 -9.75 0.26
N ALA A 179 0.99 -8.56 -0.21
CA ALA A 179 1.22 -8.08 -1.57
C ALA A 179 2.06 -6.79 -1.55
N ARG A 180 2.43 -6.26 -2.71
CA ARG A 180 3.07 -4.94 -2.82
C ARG A 180 2.22 -3.85 -2.19
N THR A 181 2.82 -2.83 -1.59
CA THR A 181 2.07 -1.69 -1.05
C THR A 181 1.36 -0.91 -2.17
N LYS A 182 0.09 -0.57 -1.95
CA LYS A 182 -0.77 0.12 -2.92
C LYS A 182 -0.87 1.61 -2.62
N ILE A 183 -1.17 2.44 -3.62
CA ILE A 183 -1.41 3.87 -3.43
C ILE A 183 -2.78 4.28 -3.96
N ASN A 184 -3.47 5.16 -3.23
CA ASN A 184 -4.73 5.74 -3.64
C ASN A 184 -4.55 7.22 -4.02
N ALA A 185 -5.23 7.65 -5.09
CA ALA A 185 -5.37 9.07 -5.43
C ALA A 185 -6.80 9.55 -5.13
N ASN A 186 -6.92 10.59 -4.30
CA ASN A 186 -8.19 11.29 -4.09
C ASN A 186 -8.46 12.29 -5.20
N MET A 187 -9.67 12.26 -5.72
CA MET A 187 -10.18 13.09 -6.80
C MET A 187 -11.52 13.70 -6.41
N GLY A 188 -12.07 14.58 -7.24
CA GLY A 188 -13.43 15.06 -7.05
C GLY A 188 -13.66 16.47 -7.54
N ALA A 189 -14.85 16.66 -8.10
CA ALA A 189 -15.39 17.94 -8.49
C ALA A 189 -15.79 18.76 -7.26
N SER A 190 -15.52 20.06 -7.29
CA SER A 190 -16.00 20.99 -6.27
C SER A 190 -17.14 21.86 -6.84
N PRO A 191 -18.01 22.44 -6.00
CA PRO A 191 -19.03 23.39 -6.46
C PRO A 191 -18.47 24.59 -7.24
N VAL A 192 -17.15 24.81 -7.19
CA VAL A 192 -16.46 25.98 -7.75
C VAL A 192 -15.78 25.65 -9.09
N SER A 193 -15.54 24.38 -9.44
CA SER A 193 -15.01 23.99 -10.76
C SER A 193 -15.08 22.48 -11.03
N SER A 194 -15.02 22.17 -12.32
CA SER A 194 -14.86 20.89 -13.06
C SER A 194 -16.10 20.33 -13.74
N SER A 195 -15.91 19.90 -15.00
CA SER A 195 -16.83 19.07 -15.76
C SER A 195 -16.43 17.59 -15.63
N VAL A 196 -17.30 16.69 -16.08
CA VAL A 196 -17.02 15.24 -16.08
C VAL A 196 -15.75 14.93 -16.88
N GLU A 197 -15.52 15.63 -17.99
CA GLU A 197 -14.34 15.46 -18.83
C GLU A 197 -13.04 15.82 -18.09
N GLU A 198 -13.03 16.92 -17.34
CA GLU A 198 -11.86 17.33 -16.54
C GLU A 198 -11.55 16.32 -15.43
N GLU A 199 -12.57 15.72 -14.82
CA GLU A 199 -12.37 14.65 -13.83
C GLU A 199 -11.82 13.38 -14.47
N LEU A 200 -12.31 12.98 -15.65
CA LEU A 200 -11.76 11.84 -16.39
C LEU A 200 -10.31 12.07 -16.84
N GLU A 201 -9.95 13.28 -17.26
CA GLU A 201 -8.56 13.61 -17.57
C GLU A 201 -7.65 13.49 -16.35
N LYS A 202 -8.14 13.92 -15.18
CA LYS A 202 -7.38 13.75 -13.93
C LYS A 202 -7.30 12.27 -13.53
N LEU A 203 -8.29 11.44 -13.86
CA LEU A 203 -8.29 9.99 -13.59
C LEU A 203 -7.18 9.35 -14.41
N ASP A 204 -7.19 9.55 -15.73
CA ASP A 204 -6.14 9.07 -16.63
C ASP A 204 -4.75 9.55 -16.20
N TRP A 205 -4.68 10.79 -15.69
CA TRP A 205 -3.44 11.35 -15.17
C TRP A 205 -2.95 10.65 -13.90
N ALA A 206 -3.83 10.40 -12.93
CA ALA A 206 -3.49 9.66 -11.71
C ALA A 206 -3.04 8.24 -12.04
N LEU A 207 -3.75 7.55 -12.95
CA LEU A 207 -3.39 6.20 -13.41
C LEU A 207 -2.03 6.16 -14.10
N ARG A 208 -1.74 7.14 -14.98
CA ARG A 208 -0.43 7.28 -15.63
C ARG A 208 0.70 7.36 -14.60
N TRP A 209 0.48 8.06 -13.50
CA TRP A 209 1.47 8.23 -12.43
C TRP A 209 1.36 7.17 -11.33
N GLY A 210 0.62 6.09 -11.61
CA GLY A 210 0.65 4.87 -10.81
C GLY A 210 -0.33 4.87 -9.65
N ALA A 211 -1.47 5.55 -9.70
CA ALA A 211 -2.54 5.28 -8.73
C ALA A 211 -3.04 3.81 -8.87
N ASP A 212 -3.10 3.07 -7.77
CA ASP A 212 -3.63 1.70 -7.73
C ASP A 212 -5.13 1.65 -7.48
N THR A 213 -5.67 2.69 -6.83
CA THR A 213 -7.10 2.96 -6.65
C THR A 213 -7.35 4.46 -6.75
N VAL A 214 -8.60 4.84 -7.00
CA VAL A 214 -9.02 6.24 -7.03
C VAL A 214 -10.27 6.42 -6.19
N MET A 215 -10.34 7.52 -5.43
CA MET A 215 -11.58 7.90 -4.73
C MET A 215 -12.23 9.12 -5.37
N ASP A 216 -13.52 8.99 -5.71
CA ASP A 216 -14.37 10.11 -6.07
C ASP A 216 -14.91 10.77 -4.79
N LEU A 217 -14.37 11.94 -4.46
CA LEU A 217 -14.78 12.79 -3.34
C LEU A 217 -15.56 14.02 -3.80
N SER A 218 -16.18 13.95 -4.98
CA SER A 218 -16.95 15.06 -5.56
C SER A 218 -18.07 15.53 -4.63
N THR A 219 -18.25 16.86 -4.55
CA THR A 219 -19.31 17.50 -3.75
C THR A 219 -20.12 18.54 -4.51
N GLY A 220 -19.84 18.73 -5.81
CA GLY A 220 -20.56 19.65 -6.68
C GLY A 220 -20.88 19.03 -8.04
N GLY A 221 -21.81 19.66 -8.77
CA GLY A 221 -22.25 19.19 -10.08
C GLY A 221 -23.19 17.99 -10.02
N ASP A 222 -23.30 17.28 -11.15
CA ASP A 222 -24.03 16.01 -11.25
C ASP A 222 -23.13 14.86 -10.77
N LEU A 223 -23.24 14.54 -9.48
CA LEU A 223 -22.43 13.51 -8.83
C LEU A 223 -22.69 12.12 -9.41
N ASP A 224 -23.90 11.85 -9.88
CA ASP A 224 -24.27 10.53 -10.38
C ASP A 224 -23.68 10.31 -11.76
N ALA A 225 -23.82 11.29 -12.65
CA ALA A 225 -23.20 11.26 -13.98
C ALA A 225 -21.67 11.19 -13.91
N CYS A 226 -21.06 11.97 -13.01
CA CYS A 226 -19.62 11.95 -12.80
C CYS A 226 -19.15 10.56 -12.35
N ARG A 227 -19.76 10.01 -11.30
CA ARG A 227 -19.40 8.70 -10.74
C ARG A 227 -19.63 7.55 -11.72
N GLU A 228 -20.72 7.58 -12.49
CA GLU A 228 -20.96 6.60 -13.55
C GLU A 228 -19.87 6.68 -14.63
N ALA A 229 -19.42 7.88 -15.01
CA ALA A 229 -18.32 8.05 -15.94
C ALA A 229 -17.00 7.48 -15.39
N PHE A 230 -16.69 7.73 -14.11
CA PHE A 230 -15.53 7.14 -13.42
C PHE A 230 -15.56 5.61 -13.49
N VAL A 231 -16.65 4.98 -13.06
CA VAL A 231 -16.77 3.51 -13.04
C VAL A 231 -16.71 2.89 -14.44
N ARG A 232 -17.29 3.55 -15.46
CA ARG A 232 -17.23 3.02 -16.83
C ARG A 232 -15.83 3.11 -17.45
N HIS A 233 -15.05 4.12 -17.08
CA HIS A 233 -13.74 4.40 -17.69
C HIS A 233 -12.58 3.77 -16.91
N SER A 234 -12.70 3.67 -15.59
CA SER A 234 -11.60 3.26 -14.72
C SER A 234 -11.23 1.78 -14.88
N PRO A 235 -9.94 1.45 -15.07
CA PRO A 235 -9.44 0.09 -14.95
C PRO A 235 -9.05 -0.29 -13.51
N VAL A 236 -9.12 0.64 -12.57
CA VAL A 236 -8.77 0.42 -11.14
C VAL A 236 -10.00 0.62 -10.25
N PRO A 237 -9.98 0.07 -9.02
CA PRO A 237 -11.09 0.25 -8.08
C PRO A 237 -11.41 1.73 -7.81
N ILE A 238 -12.70 2.04 -7.80
CA ILE A 238 -13.26 3.34 -7.43
C ILE A 238 -13.84 3.28 -6.02
N GLY A 239 -13.38 4.15 -5.15
CA GLY A 239 -13.94 4.37 -3.82
C GLY A 239 -14.76 5.64 -3.71
N THR A 240 -15.66 5.71 -2.74
CA THR A 240 -16.37 6.95 -2.39
C THR A 240 -16.48 7.12 -0.88
N VAL A 241 -16.91 8.31 -0.46
CA VAL A 241 -17.38 8.58 0.91
C VAL A 241 -18.88 8.91 0.83
N PRO A 242 -19.78 7.91 0.92
CA PRO A 242 -21.20 8.08 0.58
C PRO A 242 -21.91 9.22 1.32
N ILE A 243 -21.52 9.53 2.57
CA ILE A 243 -22.11 10.63 3.34
C ILE A 243 -22.00 11.99 2.63
N TYR A 244 -21.01 12.18 1.75
CA TYR A 244 -20.85 13.43 1.00
C TYR A 244 -22.00 13.63 0.01
N SER A 245 -22.44 12.56 -0.66
CA SER A 245 -23.61 12.60 -1.53
C SER A 245 -24.92 12.74 -0.75
N MET A 246 -25.01 12.14 0.44
CA MET A 246 -26.22 12.17 1.27
C MET A 246 -26.61 13.58 1.72
N ILE A 247 -25.62 14.46 1.94
CA ILE A 247 -25.81 15.83 2.44
C ILE A 247 -25.90 16.88 1.31
N VAL A 248 -25.61 16.52 0.06
CA VAL A 248 -25.70 17.47 -1.06
C VAL A 248 -27.17 17.86 -1.27
N GLY A 249 -27.45 19.16 -1.19
CA GLY A 249 -28.82 19.69 -1.28
C GLY A 249 -29.70 19.36 -0.07
N ARG A 250 -29.15 18.82 1.02
CA ARG A 250 -29.87 18.47 2.26
C ARG A 250 -29.25 19.15 3.47
N ARG A 251 -30.07 19.44 4.48
CA ARG A 251 -29.54 19.78 5.80
C ARG A 251 -29.05 18.51 6.47
N LEU A 252 -27.99 18.62 7.26
CA LEU A 252 -27.44 17.48 7.99
C LEU A 252 -28.51 16.84 8.90
N GLU A 253 -29.36 17.65 9.52
CA GLU A 253 -30.42 17.16 10.41
C GLU A 253 -31.52 16.38 9.66
N ASP A 254 -31.59 16.48 8.34
CA ASP A 254 -32.54 15.73 7.50
C ASP A 254 -31.98 14.37 7.07
N LEU A 255 -30.75 14.03 7.46
CA LEU A 255 -30.19 12.70 7.26
C LEU A 255 -30.92 11.69 8.16
N ASP A 256 -31.59 10.72 7.54
CA ASP A 256 -32.28 9.63 8.20
C ASP A 256 -31.80 8.26 7.68
N GLU A 257 -32.30 7.20 8.30
CA GLU A 257 -31.91 5.82 8.01
C GLU A 257 -32.21 5.44 6.55
N ARG A 258 -33.32 5.94 5.99
CA ARG A 258 -33.71 5.65 4.61
C ARG A 258 -32.75 6.29 3.60
N VAL A 259 -32.41 7.57 3.78
CA VAL A 259 -31.46 8.28 2.91
C VAL A 259 -30.10 7.57 2.90
N ILE A 260 -29.65 7.09 4.07
CA ILE A 260 -28.40 6.34 4.19
C ILE A 260 -28.43 5.07 3.33
N LEU A 261 -29.43 4.22 3.55
CA LEU A 261 -29.51 2.92 2.88
C LEU A 261 -29.74 3.07 1.36
N GLU A 262 -30.67 3.95 0.94
CA GLU A 262 -30.96 4.20 -0.48
C GLU A 262 -29.73 4.76 -1.22
N THR A 263 -28.96 5.65 -0.61
CA THR A 263 -27.75 6.20 -1.24
C THR A 263 -26.66 5.14 -1.39
N LEU A 264 -26.49 4.27 -0.39
CA LEU A 264 -25.50 3.19 -0.44
C LEU A 264 -25.88 2.15 -1.51
N GLU A 265 -27.15 1.78 -1.59
CA GLU A 265 -27.66 0.86 -2.60
C GLU A 265 -27.45 1.44 -4.01
N HIS A 266 -27.83 2.70 -4.23
CA HIS A 266 -27.64 3.39 -5.51
C HIS A 266 -26.17 3.40 -5.96
N GLN A 267 -25.24 3.78 -5.08
CA GLN A 267 -23.81 3.79 -5.43
C GLN A 267 -23.24 2.39 -5.66
N ALA A 268 -23.73 1.39 -4.93
CA ALA A 268 -23.34 0.00 -5.15
C ALA A 268 -23.82 -0.52 -6.51
N GLU A 269 -25.03 -0.12 -6.95
CA GLU A 269 -25.55 -0.43 -8.28
C GLU A 269 -24.77 0.24 -9.40
N GLN A 270 -24.28 1.47 -9.17
CA GLN A 270 -23.42 2.17 -10.13
C GLN A 270 -22.04 1.52 -10.30
N GLY A 271 -21.60 0.69 -9.34
CA GLY A 271 -20.34 -0.04 -9.42
C GLY A 271 -19.19 0.54 -8.60
N VAL A 272 -19.46 1.29 -7.53
CA VAL A 272 -18.40 1.67 -6.57
C VAL A 272 -17.85 0.42 -5.89
N ASP A 273 -16.52 0.26 -5.84
CA ASP A 273 -15.86 -0.95 -5.33
C ASP A 273 -15.66 -0.96 -3.82
N TYR A 274 -15.53 0.22 -3.20
CA TYR A 274 -15.44 0.33 -1.76
C TYR A 274 -16.01 1.63 -1.21
N PHE A 275 -16.57 1.57 -0.01
CA PHE A 275 -17.11 2.73 0.68
C PHE A 275 -16.34 3.06 1.94
N THR A 276 -15.95 4.32 2.07
CA THR A 276 -15.50 4.88 3.34
C THR A 276 -16.71 5.19 4.24
N ILE A 277 -16.94 4.34 5.24
CA ILE A 277 -18.05 4.48 6.19
C ILE A 277 -17.51 4.78 7.59
N HIS A 278 -17.87 5.94 8.12
CA HIS A 278 -17.39 6.46 9.39
C HIS A 278 -18.24 5.96 10.58
N ALA A 279 -18.51 4.65 10.64
CA ALA A 279 -19.31 4.04 11.71
C ALA A 279 -18.55 3.92 13.05
N GLY A 280 -17.22 4.10 13.04
CA GLY A 280 -16.37 4.08 14.24
C GLY A 280 -16.52 5.29 15.16
N VAL A 281 -17.07 6.40 14.67
CA VAL A 281 -17.30 7.61 15.47
C VAL A 281 -18.51 7.38 16.36
N ARG A 282 -18.29 6.92 17.59
CA ARG A 282 -19.36 6.69 18.58
C ARG A 282 -19.61 7.97 19.37
N ARG A 283 -20.85 8.16 19.84
CA ARG A 283 -21.21 9.27 20.74
C ARG A 283 -20.35 9.26 22.01
N ALA A 284 -19.98 8.07 22.50
CA ALA A 284 -19.11 7.89 23.65
C ALA A 284 -17.68 8.41 23.44
N HIS A 285 -17.25 8.65 22.20
CA HIS A 285 -15.92 9.14 21.88
C HIS A 285 -15.85 10.68 21.92
N LEU A 286 -16.97 11.37 21.71
CA LEU A 286 -17.01 12.84 21.60
C LEU A 286 -16.42 13.59 22.80
N PRO A 287 -16.55 13.13 24.07
CA PRO A 287 -15.92 13.81 25.20
C PRO A 287 -14.39 13.91 25.09
N PHE A 288 -13.73 12.95 24.43
CA PHE A 288 -12.27 12.94 24.27
C PHE A 288 -11.77 13.93 23.21
N VAL A 289 -12.65 14.39 22.32
CA VAL A 289 -12.32 15.40 21.29
C VAL A 289 -12.12 16.77 21.91
N ARG A 290 -12.72 17.06 23.07
CA ARG A 290 -12.68 18.38 23.73
C ARG A 290 -11.26 18.89 23.93
N ASP A 291 -10.33 18.00 24.25
CA ASP A 291 -8.96 18.35 24.65
C ASP A 291 -7.97 18.36 23.46
N ARG A 292 -8.45 18.07 22.24
CA ARG A 292 -7.64 18.16 21.02
C ARG A 292 -7.36 19.59 20.60
N LEU A 293 -6.20 19.81 19.98
CA LEU A 293 -5.79 21.11 19.48
C LEU A 293 -6.62 21.57 18.29
N ILE A 294 -6.92 20.66 17.34
CA ILE A 294 -7.69 20.98 16.12
C ILE A 294 -9.03 20.21 16.02
N GLY A 295 -9.35 19.38 17.02
CA GLY A 295 -10.62 18.67 17.11
C GLY A 295 -10.75 17.53 16.09
N ILE A 296 -11.85 17.53 15.32
CA ILE A 296 -12.14 16.51 14.30
C ILE A 296 -11.84 17.06 12.91
N VAL A 297 -10.84 16.50 12.23
CA VAL A 297 -10.44 16.90 10.88
C VAL A 297 -11.01 16.02 9.77
N SER A 298 -11.61 14.88 10.12
CA SER A 298 -12.36 14.09 9.15
C SER A 298 -13.66 14.82 8.79
N ARG A 299 -13.88 15.12 7.51
CA ARG A 299 -15.15 15.68 7.04
C ARG A 299 -16.32 14.73 7.34
N GLY A 300 -16.17 13.43 7.06
CA GLY A 300 -17.23 12.46 7.35
C GLY A 300 -17.46 12.28 8.86
N GLY A 301 -16.36 12.20 9.63
CA GLY A 301 -16.44 12.07 11.09
C GLY A 301 -17.07 13.28 11.78
N SER A 302 -16.69 14.50 11.38
CA SER A 302 -17.26 15.74 11.91
C SER A 302 -18.74 15.92 11.59
N LEU A 303 -19.18 15.54 10.38
CA LEU A 303 -20.60 15.56 10.01
C LEU A 303 -21.41 14.60 10.89
N LEU A 304 -20.95 13.37 11.12
CA LEU A 304 -21.65 12.43 11.99
C LEU A 304 -21.60 12.84 13.46
N ALA A 305 -20.47 13.38 13.92
CA ALA A 305 -20.35 13.92 15.28
C ALA A 305 -21.38 15.04 15.51
N LYS A 306 -21.50 15.98 14.57
CA LYS A 306 -22.51 17.04 14.62
C LYS A 306 -23.93 16.47 14.59
N TRP A 307 -24.21 15.52 13.69
CA TRP A 307 -25.53 14.87 13.62
C TRP A 307 -25.92 14.23 14.96
N MET A 308 -24.99 13.53 15.63
CA MET A 308 -25.23 12.91 16.93
C MET A 308 -25.56 13.93 18.02
N LEU A 309 -24.88 15.09 18.02
CA LEU A 309 -25.13 16.18 18.96
C LEU A 309 -26.51 16.79 18.74
N ASP A 310 -26.88 17.06 17.48
CA ASP A 310 -28.15 17.71 17.13
C ASP A 310 -29.35 16.77 17.38
N LYS A 311 -29.20 15.47 17.10
CA LYS A 311 -30.26 14.46 17.30
C LYS A 311 -30.29 13.87 18.70
N GLY A 312 -29.23 14.02 19.49
CA GLY A 312 -29.09 13.34 20.78
C GLY A 312 -29.14 11.82 20.66
N ARG A 313 -28.69 11.26 19.54
CA ARG A 313 -28.70 9.82 19.20
C ARG A 313 -27.28 9.31 18.94
N GLU A 314 -27.13 7.99 18.86
CA GLU A 314 -25.89 7.34 18.45
C GLU A 314 -25.68 7.47 16.93
N ASN A 315 -24.46 7.26 16.45
CA ASN A 315 -24.11 7.31 15.04
C ASN A 315 -25.00 6.36 14.21
N PRO A 316 -25.77 6.88 13.23
CA PRO A 316 -26.73 6.07 12.49
C PRO A 316 -26.04 5.00 11.63
N MET A 317 -24.81 5.25 11.17
CA MET A 317 -24.03 4.27 10.41
C MET A 317 -23.58 3.09 11.27
N TYR A 318 -23.40 3.30 12.58
CA TYR A 318 -23.12 2.22 13.52
C TYR A 318 -24.39 1.43 13.83
N GLU A 319 -25.51 2.12 14.08
CA GLU A 319 -26.80 1.48 14.37
C GLU A 319 -27.27 0.61 13.19
N LEU A 320 -27.08 1.09 11.96
CA LEU A 320 -27.47 0.41 10.71
C LEU A 320 -26.40 -0.53 10.14
N TRP A 321 -25.32 -0.79 10.86
CA TRP A 321 -24.14 -1.48 10.29
C TRP A 321 -24.48 -2.82 9.62
N ASP A 322 -25.36 -3.62 10.22
CA ASP A 322 -25.75 -4.93 9.69
C ASP A 322 -26.63 -4.79 8.42
N ASP A 323 -27.48 -3.75 8.35
CA ASP A 323 -28.23 -3.39 7.13
C ASP A 323 -27.29 -2.97 6.00
N ILE A 324 -26.31 -2.13 6.33
CA ILE A 324 -25.28 -1.69 5.40
C ILE A 324 -24.49 -2.89 4.88
N CYS A 325 -24.09 -3.82 5.76
CA CYS A 325 -23.42 -5.06 5.35
C CYS A 325 -24.22 -5.85 4.30
N ARG A 326 -25.55 -5.92 4.44
CA ARG A 326 -26.41 -6.60 3.45
C ARG A 326 -26.38 -5.94 2.08
N ILE A 327 -26.38 -4.60 2.04
CA ILE A 327 -26.29 -3.83 0.79
C ILE A 327 -24.94 -4.07 0.12
N LEU A 328 -23.83 -3.92 0.86
CA LEU A 328 -22.48 -4.06 0.29
C LEU A 328 -22.24 -5.49 -0.21
N ARG A 329 -22.70 -6.50 0.54
CA ARG A 329 -22.63 -7.92 0.15
C ARG A 329 -23.28 -8.17 -1.21
N ALA A 330 -24.42 -7.52 -1.51
CA ALA A 330 -25.20 -7.78 -2.72
C ALA A 330 -24.43 -7.51 -4.01
N ARG A 331 -23.40 -6.65 -3.97
CA ARG A 331 -22.59 -6.26 -5.13
C ARG A 331 -21.08 -6.49 -4.97
N ASP A 332 -20.65 -7.12 -3.87
CA ASP A 332 -19.23 -7.28 -3.48
C ASP A 332 -18.49 -5.93 -3.31
N VAL A 333 -19.16 -4.97 -2.68
CA VAL A 333 -18.53 -3.72 -2.26
C VAL A 333 -17.75 -3.98 -0.98
N SER A 334 -16.49 -3.54 -0.93
CA SER A 334 -15.65 -3.64 0.25
C SER A 334 -15.90 -2.49 1.22
N PHE A 335 -15.77 -2.74 2.52
CA PHE A 335 -15.67 -1.66 3.49
C PHE A 335 -14.27 -1.06 3.50
N SER A 336 -14.22 0.27 3.47
CA SER A 336 -13.14 1.05 4.06
C SER A 336 -13.69 1.65 5.36
N ILE A 337 -13.38 1.07 6.52
CA ILE A 337 -13.97 1.58 7.77
C ILE A 337 -13.22 2.86 8.16
N GLY A 338 -13.89 4.00 8.04
CA GLY A 338 -13.29 5.33 8.06
C GLY A 338 -12.77 5.77 9.43
N ASP A 339 -11.68 6.54 9.42
CA ASP A 339 -10.99 7.08 10.59
C ASP A 339 -11.52 8.47 10.97
N GLY A 340 -12.78 8.52 11.38
CA GLY A 340 -13.49 9.77 11.66
C GLY A 340 -12.88 10.62 12.78
N LEU A 341 -12.09 10.03 13.67
CA LEU A 341 -11.34 10.66 14.75
C LEU A 341 -9.83 10.55 14.53
N ARG A 342 -9.33 10.48 13.28
CA ARG A 342 -7.89 10.61 13.03
C ARG A 342 -7.31 11.94 13.57
N PRO A 343 -6.02 11.99 13.94
CA PRO A 343 -5.33 13.21 14.32
C PRO A 343 -5.09 14.13 13.11
N GLY A 344 -5.37 15.42 13.28
CA GLY A 344 -5.14 16.47 12.29
C GLY A 344 -3.95 17.39 12.57
N GLY A 345 -3.19 17.06 13.61
CA GLY A 345 -1.94 17.70 13.97
C GLY A 345 -1.18 16.78 14.92
N LEU A 346 0.14 16.93 15.00
CA LEU A 346 1.01 16.07 15.80
C LEU A 346 0.60 16.03 17.29
N ALA A 347 0.05 17.12 17.82
CA ALA A 347 -0.38 17.24 19.20
C ALA A 347 -1.53 16.28 19.58
N ASP A 348 -2.31 15.84 18.60
CA ASP A 348 -3.49 14.99 18.79
C ASP A 348 -3.21 13.51 18.44
N ALA A 349 -1.96 13.20 18.04
CA ALA A 349 -1.57 11.87 17.58
C ALA A 349 -1.58 10.83 18.71
N THR A 350 -2.09 9.65 18.41
CA THR A 350 -2.16 8.49 19.33
C THR A 350 -2.94 8.80 20.61
N ASP A 351 -3.92 9.71 20.53
CA ASP A 351 -4.76 10.09 21.67
C ASP A 351 -5.90 9.09 21.92
N GLU A 352 -6.60 9.27 23.05
CA GLU A 352 -7.73 8.41 23.44
C GLU A 352 -8.87 8.40 22.40
N ALA A 353 -9.15 9.52 21.73
CA ALA A 353 -10.22 9.58 20.73
C ALA A 353 -9.89 8.69 19.52
N GLN A 354 -8.65 8.77 19.02
CA GLN A 354 -8.17 7.94 17.91
C GLN A 354 -8.16 6.46 18.30
N LEU A 355 -7.56 6.12 19.45
CA LEU A 355 -7.39 4.73 19.85
C LEU A 355 -8.72 4.04 20.17
N ARG A 356 -9.70 4.77 20.71
CA ARG A 356 -11.05 4.25 20.95
C ARG A 356 -11.81 4.00 19.66
N GLU A 357 -11.72 4.91 18.70
CA GLU A 357 -12.29 4.66 17.37
C GLU A 357 -11.66 3.41 16.76
N LEU A 358 -10.33 3.28 16.76
CA LEU A 358 -9.64 2.10 16.21
C LEU A 358 -10.13 0.78 16.84
N ALA A 359 -10.38 0.76 18.15
CA ALA A 359 -10.97 -0.40 18.82
C ALA A 359 -12.39 -0.70 18.31
N THR A 360 -13.22 0.32 18.09
CA THR A 360 -14.53 0.16 17.43
C THR A 360 -14.39 -0.31 15.98
N LEU A 361 -13.37 0.13 15.23
CA LEU A 361 -13.14 -0.37 13.86
C LEU A 361 -12.84 -1.87 13.86
N GLY A 362 -12.12 -2.36 14.88
CA GLY A 362 -11.93 -3.79 15.12
C GLY A 362 -13.26 -4.53 15.29
N GLU A 363 -14.13 -4.06 16.18
CA GLU A 363 -15.49 -4.63 16.38
C GLU A 363 -16.30 -4.65 15.07
N LEU A 364 -16.29 -3.54 14.32
CA LEU A 364 -17.02 -3.43 13.06
C LEU A 364 -16.46 -4.35 11.97
N THR A 365 -15.14 -4.58 11.97
CA THR A 365 -14.49 -5.58 11.12
C THR A 365 -15.02 -6.98 11.41
N GLU A 366 -15.10 -7.37 12.69
CA GLU A 366 -15.67 -8.66 13.09
C GLU A 366 -17.12 -8.81 12.59
N ARG A 367 -17.93 -7.76 12.75
CA ARG A 367 -19.34 -7.75 12.32
C ARG A 367 -19.46 -7.88 10.80
N ALA A 368 -18.68 -7.13 10.03
CA ALA A 368 -18.70 -7.20 8.57
C ALA A 368 -18.29 -8.59 8.03
N TRP A 369 -17.31 -9.24 8.66
CA TRP A 369 -16.90 -10.60 8.29
C TRP A 369 -17.97 -11.66 8.56
N ARG A 370 -18.81 -11.49 9.60
CA ARG A 370 -19.99 -12.33 9.83
C ARG A 370 -21.05 -12.17 8.74
N HIS A 371 -21.02 -11.06 8.00
CA HIS A 371 -21.89 -10.85 6.84
C HIS A 371 -21.23 -11.21 5.49
N GLY A 372 -20.01 -11.75 5.50
CA GLY A 372 -19.29 -12.09 4.28
C GLY A 372 -18.79 -10.87 3.50
N VAL A 373 -18.66 -9.70 4.12
CA VAL A 373 -18.20 -8.47 3.45
C VAL A 373 -16.69 -8.30 3.65
N GLN A 374 -15.99 -7.91 2.59
CA GLN A 374 -14.56 -7.61 2.60
C GLN A 374 -14.28 -6.30 3.37
N VAL A 375 -13.18 -6.22 4.12
CA VAL A 375 -12.87 -5.07 4.98
C VAL A 375 -11.42 -4.65 4.87
N MET A 376 -11.18 -3.36 4.68
CA MET A 376 -9.97 -2.66 5.10
C MET A 376 -10.32 -1.57 6.13
N VAL A 377 -9.34 -1.17 6.92
CA VAL A 377 -9.49 -0.18 8.00
C VAL A 377 -8.72 1.08 7.61
N GLU A 378 -9.30 2.26 7.81
CA GLU A 378 -8.59 3.53 7.62
C GLU A 378 -7.80 3.94 8.87
N GLY A 379 -6.71 4.68 8.69
CA GLY A 379 -5.78 5.04 9.74
C GLY A 379 -5.16 6.43 9.56
N PRO A 380 -4.39 6.87 10.57
CA PRO A 380 -4.19 8.28 10.90
C PRO A 380 -3.57 9.16 9.81
N GLY A 381 -3.81 10.46 10.00
CA GLY A 381 -3.30 11.57 9.21
C GLY A 381 -1.97 12.15 9.72
N HIS A 382 -1.95 12.79 10.90
CA HIS A 382 -0.75 13.46 11.41
C HIS A 382 -0.18 12.69 12.61
N VAL A 383 1.04 12.15 12.47
CA VAL A 383 1.65 11.27 13.48
C VAL A 383 3.16 11.52 13.52
N PRO A 384 3.74 11.90 14.69
CA PRO A 384 5.18 11.96 14.86
C PRO A 384 5.85 10.62 14.48
N PHE A 385 7.03 10.68 13.86
CA PHE A 385 7.69 9.50 13.29
C PHE A 385 7.84 8.33 14.27
N ASP A 386 8.14 8.61 15.54
CA ASP A 386 8.34 7.60 16.60
C ASP A 386 7.07 6.81 16.95
N GLN A 387 5.88 7.34 16.65
CA GLN A 387 4.60 6.72 16.99
C GLN A 387 4.01 5.88 15.84
N ILE A 388 4.60 5.94 14.65
CA ILE A 388 4.05 5.28 13.45
C ILE A 388 4.04 3.76 13.62
N GLU A 389 5.14 3.17 14.11
CA GLU A 389 5.21 1.72 14.34
C GLU A 389 4.09 1.27 15.27
N TYR A 390 3.90 1.96 16.41
CA TYR A 390 2.85 1.62 17.37
C TYR A 390 1.47 1.57 16.72
N ASN A 391 1.12 2.59 15.91
CA ASN A 391 -0.17 2.65 15.21
C ASN A 391 -0.37 1.45 14.26
N MET A 392 0.66 1.08 13.47
CA MET A 392 0.55 -0.05 12.54
C MET A 392 0.40 -1.40 13.28
N LYS A 393 1.17 -1.59 14.35
CA LYS A 393 1.16 -2.84 15.13
C LYS A 393 -0.12 -2.98 15.96
N LEU A 394 -0.63 -1.86 16.48
CA LEU A 394 -1.90 -1.85 17.22
C LEU A 394 -3.08 -2.16 16.30
N GLN A 395 -3.16 -1.57 15.11
CA GLN A 395 -4.21 -1.91 14.16
C GLN A 395 -4.17 -3.40 13.78
N ARG A 396 -2.99 -3.95 13.49
CA ARG A 396 -2.84 -5.39 13.19
C ARG A 396 -3.39 -6.28 14.30
N ARG A 397 -3.26 -5.84 15.56
CA ARG A 397 -3.77 -6.56 16.73
C ARG A 397 -5.28 -6.44 16.88
N LEU A 398 -5.79 -5.21 16.88
CA LEU A 398 -7.20 -4.90 17.16
C LEU A 398 -8.13 -5.25 16.00
N CYS A 399 -7.64 -5.14 14.77
CA CYS A 399 -8.40 -5.40 13.54
C CYS A 399 -7.98 -6.73 12.88
N HIS A 400 -7.36 -7.65 13.64
CA HIS A 400 -7.13 -9.04 13.23
C HIS A 400 -6.34 -9.20 11.92
N GLY A 401 -5.44 -8.25 11.63
CA GLY A 401 -4.65 -8.24 10.41
C GLY A 401 -5.40 -7.80 9.14
N ALA A 402 -6.60 -7.25 9.25
CA ALA A 402 -7.29 -6.59 8.13
C ALA A 402 -6.37 -5.54 7.47
N PRO A 403 -6.41 -5.37 6.14
CA PRO A 403 -5.57 -4.39 5.45
C PRO A 403 -5.75 -2.98 6.03
N PHE A 404 -4.64 -2.27 6.22
CA PHE A 404 -4.64 -0.93 6.79
C PHE A 404 -4.37 0.12 5.70
N TYR A 405 -5.24 1.13 5.63
CA TYR A 405 -5.23 2.19 4.64
C TYR A 405 -5.00 3.55 5.32
N VAL A 406 -3.84 4.18 5.12
CA VAL A 406 -3.43 5.36 5.90
C VAL A 406 -3.31 6.61 5.04
N LEU A 407 -3.64 7.78 5.60
CA LEU A 407 -3.44 9.09 4.95
C LEU A 407 -2.09 9.68 5.34
N GLY A 408 -1.05 9.42 4.56
CA GLY A 408 0.34 9.68 4.97
C GLY A 408 0.89 8.58 5.87
N PRO A 409 1.22 8.84 7.15
CA PRO A 409 0.93 10.06 7.90
C PRO A 409 1.95 11.20 7.73
N LEU A 410 1.52 12.45 7.93
CA LEU A 410 2.39 13.62 8.03
C LEU A 410 3.19 13.57 9.34
N VAL A 411 4.52 13.62 9.22
CA VAL A 411 5.43 13.53 10.38
C VAL A 411 5.73 14.87 11.04
N THR A 412 5.27 15.97 10.46
CA THR A 412 5.44 17.34 10.96
C THR A 412 4.41 18.29 10.31
N ASP A 413 3.95 19.28 11.08
CA ASP A 413 2.92 20.25 10.65
C ASP A 413 3.51 21.56 10.10
N MET A 414 4.85 21.67 10.06
CA MET A 414 5.53 22.97 9.85
C MET A 414 5.73 23.35 8.37
N PHE A 415 5.44 22.45 7.41
CA PHE A 415 5.79 22.64 6.00
C PHE A 415 4.58 22.57 5.04
N PRO A 416 3.51 23.35 5.25
CA PRO A 416 2.42 23.42 4.28
C PRO A 416 2.96 23.85 2.91
N GLY A 417 2.48 23.21 1.84
CA GLY A 417 3.07 23.31 0.49
C GLY A 417 4.02 22.16 0.15
N TYR A 418 4.52 21.45 1.16
CA TYR A 418 5.40 20.30 1.03
C TYR A 418 4.86 19.06 1.73
N ASP A 419 3.55 19.01 1.98
CA ASP A 419 2.94 17.94 2.75
C ASP A 419 3.01 16.57 2.06
N HIS A 420 3.11 16.55 0.72
CA HIS A 420 3.47 15.34 -0.03
C HIS A 420 4.84 14.76 0.38
N ILE A 421 5.80 15.58 0.80
CA ILE A 421 7.12 15.15 1.31
C ILE A 421 7.03 14.74 2.77
N THR A 422 6.44 15.58 3.62
CA THR A 422 6.31 15.29 5.06
C THR A 422 5.54 14.00 5.28
N SER A 423 4.50 13.77 4.49
CA SER A 423 3.70 12.54 4.54
C SER A 423 4.37 11.35 3.87
N ALA A 424 5.16 11.51 2.80
CA ALA A 424 5.86 10.37 2.18
C ALA A 424 6.87 9.72 3.15
N ILE A 425 7.49 10.50 4.03
CA ILE A 425 8.35 9.98 5.11
C ILE A 425 7.55 9.06 6.02
N GLY A 426 6.39 9.52 6.50
CA GLY A 426 5.55 8.73 7.39
C GLY A 426 4.90 7.55 6.68
N ALA A 427 4.47 7.72 5.42
CA ALA A 427 3.88 6.68 4.59
C ALA A 427 4.86 5.53 4.33
N THR A 428 6.14 5.84 4.09
CA THR A 428 7.21 4.83 3.96
C THR A 428 7.36 4.02 5.24
N ALA A 429 7.40 4.69 6.39
CA ALA A 429 7.48 4.03 7.70
C ALA A 429 6.21 3.20 7.99
N ALA A 430 5.03 3.73 7.68
CA ALA A 430 3.76 3.05 7.86
C ALA A 430 3.69 1.78 7.02
N ALA A 431 4.04 1.85 5.73
CA ALA A 431 4.10 0.68 4.85
C ALA A 431 5.11 -0.37 5.34
N TYR A 432 6.31 0.05 5.74
CA TYR A 432 7.32 -0.85 6.31
C TYR A 432 6.82 -1.58 7.57
N HIS A 433 6.04 -0.89 8.42
CA HIS A 433 5.54 -1.46 9.67
C HIS A 433 4.19 -2.20 9.55
N GLY A 434 3.37 -1.91 8.55
CA GLY A 434 2.14 -2.66 8.30
C GLY A 434 1.03 -2.05 7.43
N ALA A 435 1.17 -0.84 6.88
CA ALA A 435 0.17 -0.30 5.96
C ALA A 435 0.14 -1.07 4.63
N ALA A 436 -1.06 -1.41 4.16
CA ALA A 436 -1.27 -2.12 2.90
C ALA A 436 -1.59 -1.17 1.74
N MET A 437 -2.20 -0.02 2.04
CA MET A 437 -2.48 1.03 1.09
C MET A 437 -2.18 2.41 1.68
N LEU A 438 -1.69 3.31 0.85
CA LEU A 438 -1.30 4.67 1.22
C LEU A 438 -2.15 5.67 0.44
N CYS A 439 -2.99 6.44 1.13
CA CYS A 439 -3.69 7.56 0.52
C CYS A 439 -2.69 8.67 0.32
N TYR A 440 -2.55 9.13 -0.92
CA TYR A 440 -1.62 10.19 -1.23
C TYR A 440 -1.97 11.50 -0.51
N VAL A 441 -0.99 12.38 -0.42
CA VAL A 441 -1.16 13.75 0.01
C VAL A 441 -0.48 14.60 -1.05
N THR A 442 -1.15 15.65 -1.49
CA THR A 442 -0.63 16.53 -2.54
C THR A 442 0.14 17.69 -1.94
N PRO A 443 0.97 18.42 -2.71
CA PRO A 443 1.57 19.68 -2.25
C PRO A 443 0.55 20.69 -1.73
N LYS A 444 -0.69 20.62 -2.20
CA LYS A 444 -1.78 21.53 -1.84
C LYS A 444 -2.61 21.13 -0.62
N GLU A 445 -2.27 20.04 0.04
CA GLU A 445 -2.90 19.70 1.31
C GLU A 445 -2.84 20.91 2.26
N HIS A 446 -3.93 21.14 3.00
CA HIS A 446 -4.13 22.31 3.86
C HIS A 446 -4.16 23.69 3.16
N LEU A 447 -4.05 23.75 1.83
CA LEU A 447 -3.93 25.01 1.08
C LEU A 447 -4.99 25.18 -0.01
N GLY A 448 -5.45 24.11 -0.66
CA GLY A 448 -6.50 24.21 -1.68
C GLY A 448 -6.69 22.96 -2.52
N LEU A 449 -7.46 23.09 -3.61
CA LEU A 449 -7.77 21.97 -4.51
C LEU A 449 -6.58 21.62 -5.41
N PRO A 450 -6.17 20.33 -5.51
CA PRO A 450 -5.06 19.90 -6.35
C PRO A 450 -5.36 20.11 -7.84
N LYS A 451 -4.37 20.62 -8.56
CA LYS A 451 -4.31 20.64 -10.02
C LYS A 451 -3.59 19.39 -10.53
N LYS A 452 -3.57 19.22 -11.85
CA LYS A 452 -2.91 18.10 -12.54
C LYS A 452 -1.47 17.83 -12.08
N ASP A 453 -0.66 18.87 -11.90
CA ASP A 453 0.72 18.69 -11.44
C ASP A 453 0.81 18.29 -9.97
N ASP A 454 -0.06 18.84 -9.11
CA ASP A 454 -0.16 18.45 -7.69
C ASP A 454 -0.52 16.96 -7.55
N VAL A 455 -1.40 16.45 -8.43
CA VAL A 455 -1.76 15.02 -8.51
C VAL A 455 -0.55 14.17 -8.90
N LYS A 456 0.22 14.61 -9.91
CA LYS A 456 1.47 13.93 -10.32
C LYS A 456 2.45 13.87 -9.16
N GLN A 457 2.73 14.99 -8.50
CA GLN A 457 3.68 15.06 -7.39
C GLN A 457 3.25 14.16 -6.22
N GLY A 458 1.96 14.16 -5.87
CA GLY A 458 1.41 13.25 -4.87
C GLY A 458 1.61 11.77 -5.25
N CYS A 459 1.24 11.39 -6.47
CA CYS A 459 1.37 10.00 -6.93
C CYS A 459 2.84 9.53 -6.95
N VAL A 460 3.75 10.37 -7.46
CA VAL A 460 5.19 10.08 -7.50
C VAL A 460 5.75 9.91 -6.09
N ALA A 461 5.44 10.83 -5.17
CA ALA A 461 5.92 10.78 -3.78
C ALA A 461 5.47 9.49 -3.08
N TYR A 462 4.21 9.08 -3.28
CA TYR A 462 3.66 7.89 -2.66
C TYR A 462 4.09 6.60 -3.34
N ARG A 463 4.33 6.62 -4.65
CA ARG A 463 4.93 5.47 -5.34
C ARG A 463 6.35 5.22 -4.87
N ILE A 464 7.13 6.29 -4.62
CA ILE A 464 8.46 6.19 -3.98
C ILE A 464 8.31 5.58 -2.58
N ALA A 465 7.37 6.06 -1.76
CA ALA A 465 7.17 5.55 -0.41
C ALA A 465 6.80 4.06 -0.38
N ALA A 466 5.84 3.65 -1.21
CA ALA A 466 5.42 2.26 -1.35
C ALA A 466 6.59 1.36 -1.83
N HIS A 467 7.29 1.77 -2.90
CA HIS A 467 8.41 1.02 -3.45
C HIS A 467 9.57 0.87 -2.46
N ALA A 468 9.91 1.95 -1.74
CA ALA A 468 10.97 1.92 -0.73
C ALA A 468 10.64 0.95 0.41
N ALA A 469 9.37 0.90 0.85
CA ALA A 469 8.91 -0.05 1.84
C ALA A 469 8.94 -1.50 1.30
N ASP A 470 8.50 -1.75 0.07
CA ASP A 470 8.53 -3.07 -0.57
C ASP A 470 9.96 -3.62 -0.71
N VAL A 471 10.93 -2.77 -1.06
CA VAL A 471 12.36 -3.12 -1.08
C VAL A 471 12.86 -3.43 0.33
N ALA A 472 12.51 -2.61 1.32
CA ALA A 472 12.92 -2.81 2.72
C ALA A 472 12.31 -4.09 3.31
N LEU A 473 11.08 -4.43 2.95
CA LEU A 473 10.38 -5.66 3.37
C LEU A 473 10.91 -6.93 2.69
N GLY A 474 11.79 -6.79 1.69
CA GLY A 474 12.33 -7.93 0.97
C GLY A 474 11.30 -8.61 0.07
N ILE A 475 10.30 -7.85 -0.44
CA ILE A 475 9.30 -8.41 -1.36
C ILE A 475 10.02 -8.91 -2.63
N PRO A 476 9.75 -10.14 -3.10
CA PRO A 476 10.45 -10.70 -4.25
C PRO A 476 10.39 -9.81 -5.50
N GLY A 477 11.55 -9.53 -6.09
CA GLY A 477 11.72 -8.76 -7.31
C GLY A 477 11.49 -7.25 -7.18
N SER A 478 11.22 -6.73 -5.97
CA SER A 478 10.98 -5.29 -5.77
C SER A 478 12.21 -4.44 -6.10
N ARG A 479 13.44 -4.97 -6.03
CA ARG A 479 14.68 -4.23 -6.36
C ARG A 479 15.22 -4.47 -7.77
N ASP A 480 14.56 -5.31 -8.58
CA ASP A 480 15.10 -5.69 -9.89
C ASP A 480 15.26 -4.48 -10.84
N ARG A 481 14.29 -3.55 -10.81
CA ARG A 481 14.34 -2.32 -11.62
C ARG A 481 15.40 -1.34 -11.11
N ASP A 482 15.57 -1.20 -9.80
CA ASP A 482 16.62 -0.38 -9.17
C ASP A 482 18.01 -0.87 -9.57
N ASP A 483 18.23 -2.19 -9.52
CA ASP A 483 19.50 -2.82 -9.89
C ASP A 483 19.77 -2.63 -11.41
N ALA A 484 18.75 -2.79 -12.26
CA ALA A 484 18.87 -2.54 -13.70
C ALA A 484 19.20 -1.07 -14.02
N LEU A 485 18.53 -0.13 -13.37
CA LEU A 485 18.77 1.31 -13.52
C LEU A 485 20.16 1.70 -13.00
N THR A 486 20.61 1.07 -11.91
CA THR A 486 21.96 1.25 -11.35
C THR A 486 23.02 0.71 -12.30
N LYS A 487 22.80 -0.42 -12.96
CA LYS A 487 23.71 -0.90 -14.01
C LYS A 487 23.80 0.05 -15.19
N ALA A 488 22.67 0.60 -15.65
CA ALA A 488 22.68 1.61 -16.72
C ALA A 488 23.48 2.85 -16.29
N ARG A 489 23.27 3.32 -15.06
CA ARG A 489 24.05 4.43 -14.47
C ARG A 489 25.54 4.10 -14.38
N ALA A 490 25.89 2.90 -13.90
CA ALA A 490 27.27 2.44 -13.81
C ALA A 490 27.91 2.31 -15.20
N ALA A 491 27.13 1.94 -16.22
CA ALA A 491 27.59 1.90 -17.60
C ALA A 491 27.73 3.30 -18.22
N LEU A 492 27.14 4.34 -17.61
CA LEU A 492 26.96 5.69 -18.17
C LEU A 492 26.11 5.66 -19.46
N ASN A 493 25.14 4.74 -19.49
CA ASN A 493 24.16 4.64 -20.56
C ASN A 493 22.93 5.47 -20.17
N TRP A 494 22.94 6.76 -20.52
CA TRP A 494 21.89 7.72 -20.19
C TRP A 494 20.54 7.36 -20.79
N GLU A 495 20.49 6.98 -22.07
CA GLU A 495 19.27 6.50 -22.71
C GLU A 495 18.62 5.37 -21.91
N LYS A 496 19.39 4.34 -21.56
CA LYS A 496 18.85 3.23 -20.77
C LYS A 496 18.50 3.65 -19.34
N HIS A 497 19.24 4.60 -18.77
CA HIS A 497 18.95 5.16 -17.44
C HIS A 497 17.58 5.84 -17.41
N PHE A 498 17.29 6.67 -18.41
CA PHE A 498 16.01 7.37 -18.55
C PHE A 498 14.87 6.39 -18.88
N GLU A 499 15.05 5.47 -19.83
CA GLU A 499 14.06 4.43 -20.16
C GLU A 499 13.62 3.63 -18.92
N LEU A 500 14.55 3.34 -18.01
CA LEU A 500 14.30 2.58 -16.79
C LEU A 500 13.75 3.44 -15.65
N SER A 501 13.84 4.77 -15.72
CA SER A 501 13.36 5.65 -14.65
C SER A 501 11.82 5.67 -14.58
N PHE A 502 11.26 6.09 -13.45
CA PHE A 502 9.80 6.16 -13.27
C PHE A 502 9.16 7.27 -14.12
N ASP A 503 9.87 8.39 -14.29
CA ASP A 503 9.47 9.53 -15.10
C ASP A 503 10.59 9.88 -16.09
N PRO A 504 10.66 9.17 -17.24
CA PRO A 504 11.74 9.33 -18.21
C PRO A 504 11.85 10.75 -18.75
N ASP A 505 10.72 11.37 -19.07
CA ASP A 505 10.67 12.71 -19.66
C ASP A 505 11.23 13.76 -18.69
N TYR A 506 10.85 13.69 -17.41
CA TYR A 506 11.34 14.63 -16.40
C TYR A 506 12.80 14.38 -16.04
N ALA A 507 13.22 13.12 -15.89
CA ALA A 507 14.61 12.78 -15.61
C ALA A 507 15.56 13.25 -16.73
N ARG A 508 15.13 13.12 -17.99
CA ARG A 508 15.87 13.61 -19.15
C ARG A 508 15.91 15.14 -19.19
N ALA A 509 14.77 15.80 -18.98
CA ALA A 509 14.71 17.26 -18.97
C ALA A 509 15.70 17.88 -17.98
N LEU A 510 15.77 17.34 -16.75
CA LEU A 510 16.72 17.81 -15.74
C LEU A 510 18.19 17.56 -16.09
N HIS A 511 18.48 16.51 -16.85
CA HIS A 511 19.85 16.24 -17.32
C HIS A 511 20.25 17.21 -18.44
N ASP A 512 19.34 17.42 -19.39
CA ASP A 512 19.58 18.21 -20.60
C ASP A 512 19.60 19.72 -20.33
N GLU A 513 19.13 20.17 -19.16
CA GLU A 513 19.24 21.58 -18.72
C GLU A 513 20.70 22.08 -18.67
N ASP A 514 21.65 21.20 -18.36
CA ASP A 514 23.06 21.55 -18.17
C ASP A 514 24.00 20.93 -19.22
N LEU A 515 23.52 20.05 -20.10
CA LEU A 515 24.33 19.30 -21.06
C LEU A 515 23.63 19.16 -22.42
N ASP A 516 24.26 19.74 -23.46
CA ASP A 516 23.75 19.69 -24.84
C ASP A 516 24.14 18.43 -25.63
N VAL A 517 24.92 17.50 -25.06
CA VAL A 517 25.49 16.34 -25.78
C VAL A 517 25.54 15.06 -24.93
N ASP A 518 25.43 13.89 -25.58
CA ASP A 518 25.67 12.58 -24.98
C ASP A 518 27.12 12.49 -24.48
N THR A 519 27.30 12.47 -23.16
CA THR A 519 28.61 12.36 -22.51
C THR A 519 28.66 11.17 -21.56
N ASP A 520 29.86 10.65 -21.28
CA ASP A 520 30.07 9.61 -20.28
C ASP A 520 30.26 10.21 -18.86
N PHE A 521 29.66 11.37 -18.58
CA PHE A 521 29.64 12.03 -17.28
C PHE A 521 28.36 12.89 -17.16
N CYS A 522 28.15 13.53 -16.02
CA CYS A 522 27.11 14.55 -15.86
C CYS A 522 27.74 15.90 -15.46
N ALA A 523 26.97 16.99 -15.56
CA ALA A 523 27.44 18.35 -15.26
C ALA A 523 27.96 18.51 -13.82
N MET A 524 27.47 17.71 -12.87
CA MET A 524 27.82 17.82 -11.45
C MET A 524 29.32 17.64 -11.17
N CYS A 525 29.99 16.68 -11.81
CA CYS A 525 31.41 16.39 -11.58
C CYS A 525 32.29 16.67 -12.80
N GLY A 526 31.69 16.79 -13.99
CA GLY A 526 32.42 16.84 -15.25
C GLY A 526 33.18 15.54 -15.55
N HIS A 527 33.94 15.58 -16.63
CA HIS A 527 34.67 14.44 -17.19
C HIS A 527 35.70 13.83 -16.20
N ASP A 528 36.65 14.65 -15.75
CA ASP A 528 37.85 14.16 -15.05
C ASP A 528 37.59 13.69 -13.61
N TRP A 529 36.50 14.15 -13.00
CA TRP A 529 36.17 13.88 -11.59
C TRP A 529 34.93 13.00 -11.43
N CYS A 530 34.43 12.41 -12.52
CA CYS A 530 33.30 11.50 -12.46
C CYS A 530 33.65 10.25 -11.64
N SER A 531 33.03 10.14 -10.47
CA SER A 531 33.26 9.03 -9.53
C SER A 531 32.92 7.66 -10.12
N VAL A 532 31.92 7.57 -11.01
CA VAL A 532 31.54 6.33 -11.68
C VAL A 532 32.62 5.87 -12.68
N ARG A 533 33.20 6.80 -13.45
CA ARG A 533 34.31 6.51 -14.36
C ARG A 533 35.55 6.04 -13.61
N ILE A 534 35.96 6.80 -12.59
CA ILE A 534 37.09 6.44 -11.73
C ILE A 534 36.83 5.07 -11.06
N SER A 535 35.59 4.79 -10.68
CA SER A 535 35.22 3.49 -10.09
C SER A 535 35.37 2.33 -11.08
N LYS A 536 35.09 2.51 -12.39
CA LYS A 536 35.35 1.48 -13.40
C LYS A 536 36.85 1.14 -13.47
N GLU A 537 37.71 2.15 -13.43
CA GLU A 537 39.17 1.97 -13.42
C GLU A 537 39.62 1.21 -12.16
N ILE A 538 39.11 1.61 -10.97
CA ILE A 538 39.41 0.94 -9.71
C ILE A 538 38.95 -0.53 -9.73
N GLN A 539 37.75 -0.81 -10.25
CA GLN A 539 37.23 -2.17 -10.37
C GLN A 539 38.03 -3.01 -11.36
N ALA A 540 38.43 -2.45 -12.51
CA ALA A 540 39.29 -3.11 -13.49
C ALA A 540 40.62 -3.51 -12.84
N PHE A 541 41.28 -2.56 -12.15
CA PHE A 541 42.50 -2.81 -11.39
C PHE A 541 42.31 -3.90 -10.32
N ALA A 542 41.30 -3.77 -9.46
CA ALA A 542 41.05 -4.71 -8.37
C ALA A 542 40.66 -6.12 -8.86
N SER A 543 40.06 -6.23 -10.05
CA SER A 543 39.70 -7.52 -10.65
C SER A 543 40.88 -8.29 -11.24
N GLY A 544 42.05 -7.64 -11.38
CA GLY A 544 43.23 -8.22 -12.00
C GLY A 544 43.10 -8.46 -13.52
N LYS A 545 42.01 -7.98 -14.15
CA LYS A 545 41.75 -8.13 -15.59
C LYS A 545 42.42 -7.06 -16.46
N ASP A 546 43.15 -6.14 -15.84
CA ASP A 546 43.92 -5.11 -16.52
C ASP A 546 45.42 -5.36 -16.32
N GLU A 547 46.06 -6.00 -17.31
CA GLU A 547 47.52 -6.19 -17.34
C GLU A 547 48.28 -4.86 -17.55
N ALA A 548 47.60 -3.81 -18.02
CA ALA A 548 48.17 -2.51 -18.34
C ALA A 548 48.06 -1.50 -17.19
N TYR A 549 47.22 -1.75 -16.18
CA TYR A 549 47.22 -0.98 -14.92
C TYR A 549 48.41 -1.38 -14.04
N GLN A 550 49.61 -1.16 -14.56
CA GLN A 550 50.84 -1.24 -13.80
C GLN A 550 51.00 0.03 -12.96
N ARG A 551 51.14 -0.13 -11.64
CA ARG A 551 51.78 0.91 -10.83
C ARG A 551 53.17 1.15 -11.39
N LEU A 552 53.44 2.36 -11.89
CA LEU A 552 54.81 2.83 -12.00
C LEU A 552 55.37 3.05 -10.58
N GLY A 553 56.18 2.09 -10.11
CA GLY A 553 57.03 2.15 -8.91
C GLY A 553 56.41 1.55 -7.64
N GLY A 554 57.06 0.69 -6.86
CA GLY A 554 58.39 0.04 -6.93
C GLY A 554 58.49 -0.90 -5.70
N ARG A 555 59.33 -1.94 -5.76
CA ARG A 555 59.60 -2.82 -4.61
C ARG A 555 60.37 -2.12 -3.46
N ASP A 556 60.62 -0.81 -3.54
CA ASP A 556 61.45 -0.05 -2.59
C ASP A 556 60.87 1.30 -2.10
N GLY A 557 59.60 1.61 -2.39
CA GLY A 557 58.85 2.65 -1.67
C GLY A 557 59.30 4.12 -1.85
N SER A 558 60.04 4.48 -2.92
CA SER A 558 60.63 5.83 -3.02
C SER A 558 59.96 6.83 -3.99
N THR A 559 58.85 6.51 -4.67
CA THR A 559 58.15 7.48 -5.54
C THR A 559 56.62 7.35 -5.50
N LYS A 560 55.91 8.48 -5.33
CA LYS A 560 54.46 8.57 -5.54
C LYS A 560 54.17 8.59 -7.04
N GLY A 561 53.82 7.44 -7.62
CA GLY A 561 53.48 7.31 -9.03
C GLY A 561 52.06 7.80 -9.35
N ALA A 562 51.92 8.65 -10.36
CA ALA A 562 50.65 8.96 -11.03
C ALA A 562 50.29 7.84 -12.03
N PRO A 563 49.00 7.63 -12.34
CA PRO A 563 48.58 6.65 -13.35
C PRO A 563 49.22 6.95 -14.71
N ALA A 564 49.70 5.90 -15.39
CA ALA A 564 50.13 6.02 -16.78
C ALA A 564 48.91 6.41 -17.63
N ARG A 565 49.00 7.57 -18.29
CA ARG A 565 47.94 8.17 -19.12
C ARG A 565 47.25 7.12 -20.00
N SER A 566 45.93 6.96 -19.86
CA SER A 566 45.07 6.70 -21.00
C SER A 566 44.98 8.01 -21.79
N ALA A 567 45.52 8.00 -23.00
CA ALA A 567 45.29 9.04 -24.00
C ALA A 567 44.15 8.59 -24.91
#